data_AF-A0A9J6P454-F1
#
_entry.id   AF-A0A9J6P454-F1
#
_cell.length_a   1.000
_cell.length_b   1.000
_cell.length_c   1.000
_cell.angle_alpha   90.00
_cell.angle_beta   90.00
_cell.angle_gamma   90.00
#
_symmetry.space_group_name_H-M   'P 1'
#
loop_
_entity.id
_entity.type
_entity.pdbx_description
1 polymer ?
#
loop_
_entity_poly.entity_id
_entity_poly.type
_entity_poly.pdbx_seq_one_letter_code
_entity_poly.pdbx_strand_id
1 'polypeptide(L)'
;MLSEVSINPFKFSWTKPDKGFYWDFENCNMNIHGNCTTLKKRSINNPILAENTQSSDYLDFNPLEETPTLFIKFSELQGTPEDIINFANSYGRLISHPILLGEKEIPYLTHKNNNNHFYNLYGESLIFWQREIEHMKRTFQIWEWILNEDKEKLKMVINWLVDDSGEKHIFYNLGNEKYLRNIKSINSNRELLKVVSNTNIPFSFDFYENELNIHCETLLKERQNKELLTHFRCGDVFLPAQFLIQQIINTKIEKYIPNPKILMGEKNEPILCLIPDCLIGALWTQFIMAFTGKKRYKRCAVCGEWEHVTEKNKNWSKHPSCATKVRVAKHRRNKKHKEGTDNKKETQ
;
A
#
# COMPACT_ATOMS: atom_id res chain seq x y z
N MET A 1 -5.52 21.59 -30.25
CA MET A 1 -5.65 20.79 -29.01
C MET A 1 -4.79 19.56 -29.20
N LEU A 2 -3.59 19.53 -28.62
CA LEU A 2 -2.80 18.31 -28.56
C LEU A 2 -3.55 17.36 -27.63
N SER A 3 -4.05 16.25 -28.15
CA SER A 3 -4.45 15.13 -27.32
C SER A 3 -3.18 14.72 -26.57
N GLU A 4 -3.11 15.02 -25.27
CA GLU A 4 -2.10 14.45 -24.39
C GLU A 4 -2.27 12.93 -24.50
N VAL A 5 -1.42 12.31 -25.32
CA VAL A 5 -1.27 10.86 -25.33
C VAL A 5 -0.84 10.54 -23.92
N SER A 6 -1.69 9.82 -23.19
CA SER A 6 -1.41 9.35 -21.84
C SER A 6 -0.30 8.30 -21.95
N ILE A 7 0.93 8.76 -22.12
CA ILE A 7 2.11 7.89 -22.02
C ILE A 7 2.13 7.49 -20.55
N ASN A 8 1.83 6.22 -20.28
CA ASN A 8 2.05 5.64 -18.96
C ASN A 8 3.57 5.51 -18.78
N PRO A 9 4.24 6.39 -18.02
CA PRO A 9 5.70 6.41 -17.97
C PRO A 9 6.25 5.30 -17.06
N PHE A 10 5.45 4.27 -16.78
CA PHE A 10 5.79 3.18 -15.88
C PHE A 10 5.56 1.86 -16.60
N LYS A 11 6.64 1.09 -16.75
CA LYS A 11 6.61 -0.31 -17.18
C LYS A 11 7.12 -1.17 -16.04
N PHE A 12 6.43 -2.25 -15.75
CA PHE A 12 6.81 -3.20 -14.71
C PHE A 12 6.38 -4.60 -15.11
N SER A 13 7.37 -5.45 -15.36
CA SER A 13 7.21 -6.90 -15.52
C SER A 13 7.68 -7.57 -14.25
N TRP A 14 6.98 -8.61 -13.83
CA TRP A 14 7.30 -9.35 -12.62
C TRP A 14 7.13 -10.84 -12.84
N THR A 15 7.72 -11.62 -11.94
CA THR A 15 7.69 -13.08 -12.03
C THR A 15 7.18 -13.68 -10.73
N LYS A 16 6.60 -14.87 -10.83
CA LYS A 16 6.23 -15.68 -9.67
C LYS A 16 6.46 -17.17 -9.94
N PRO A 17 6.84 -17.96 -8.93
CA PRO A 17 7.00 -19.40 -9.07
C PRO A 17 5.68 -20.09 -9.45
N ASP A 18 5.74 -21.08 -10.33
CA ASP A 18 4.56 -21.84 -10.78
C ASP A 18 3.89 -22.65 -9.65
N LYS A 19 4.67 -23.08 -8.65
CA LYS A 19 4.18 -23.80 -7.45
C LYS A 19 4.00 -22.90 -6.22
N GLY A 20 4.14 -21.59 -6.39
CA GLY A 20 3.89 -20.61 -5.33
C GLY A 20 4.94 -20.60 -4.21
N PHE A 21 4.50 -20.15 -3.04
CA PHE A 21 5.29 -19.93 -1.85
C PHE A 21 4.79 -20.79 -0.69
N TYR A 22 5.60 -20.92 0.37
CA TYR A 22 5.22 -21.52 1.65
C TYR A 22 5.86 -20.76 2.82
N TRP A 23 5.29 -20.90 4.01
CA TRP A 23 5.89 -20.36 5.24
C TRP A 23 6.85 -21.37 5.85
N ASP A 24 8.11 -20.97 6.00
CA ASP A 24 9.14 -21.70 6.72
C ASP A 24 9.23 -21.17 8.16
N PHE A 25 8.73 -21.96 9.11
CA PHE A 25 8.75 -21.65 10.55
C PHE A 25 9.98 -22.23 11.26
N GLU A 26 10.70 -23.16 10.63
CA GLU A 26 11.74 -23.96 11.27
C GLU A 26 13.14 -23.39 11.00
N ASN A 27 13.36 -22.83 9.80
CA ASN A 27 14.68 -22.32 9.38
C ASN A 27 14.96 -20.87 9.84
N CYS A 28 14.15 -20.30 10.74
CA CYS A 28 14.35 -18.95 11.30
C CYS A 28 15.64 -18.78 12.12
N ASN A 29 16.34 -19.88 12.45
CA ASN A 29 17.56 -19.89 13.26
C ASN A 29 18.86 -20.06 12.47
N MET A 30 18.82 -20.08 11.13
CA MET A 30 20.04 -20.24 10.34
C MET A 30 20.95 -19.01 10.47
N ASN A 31 22.25 -19.26 10.68
CA ASN A 31 23.26 -18.22 10.80
C ASN A 31 23.23 -17.36 9.53
N ILE A 32 22.77 -16.11 9.66
CA ILE A 32 22.87 -15.10 8.60
C ILE A 32 24.36 -14.89 8.36
N HIS A 33 24.94 -15.59 7.39
CA HIS A 33 26.31 -15.43 6.96
C HIS A 33 26.43 -14.14 6.15
N GLY A 34 26.43 -13.01 6.85
CA GLY A 34 26.80 -11.71 6.35
C GLY A 34 27.65 -11.01 7.40
N ASN A 35 28.70 -10.30 6.99
CA ASN A 35 29.61 -9.51 7.85
C ASN A 35 28.92 -8.33 8.57
N CYS A 36 27.63 -8.44 8.90
CA CYS A 36 26.90 -7.45 9.68
C CYS A 36 27.14 -7.74 11.18
N THR A 37 28.29 -7.29 11.68
CA THR A 37 28.84 -7.60 13.02
C THR A 37 28.08 -7.00 14.21
N THR A 38 26.87 -6.45 14.04
CA THR A 38 26.17 -5.72 15.12
C THR A 38 24.80 -6.24 15.50
N LEU A 39 24.23 -7.23 14.81
CA LEU A 39 22.97 -7.85 15.23
C LEU A 39 23.24 -9.00 16.21
N LYS A 40 23.28 -8.68 17.51
CA LYS A 40 23.25 -9.67 18.58
C LYS A 40 22.10 -10.65 18.34
N LYS A 41 22.39 -11.96 18.39
CA LYS A 41 21.46 -13.10 18.31
C LYS A 41 20.25 -12.94 19.23
N ARG A 42 19.23 -12.18 18.82
CA ARG A 42 17.85 -12.39 19.27
C ARG A 42 17.26 -13.34 18.24
N SER A 43 17.02 -14.58 18.66
CA SER A 43 16.21 -15.54 17.92
C SER A 43 14.79 -14.96 17.89
N ILE A 44 14.53 -14.10 16.91
CA ILE A 44 13.18 -13.65 16.63
C ILE A 44 12.59 -14.77 15.78
N ASN A 45 11.71 -15.58 16.37
CA ASN A 45 10.90 -16.58 15.67
C ASN A 45 9.96 -15.86 14.69
N ASN A 46 10.52 -15.39 13.57
CA ASN A 46 9.79 -14.66 12.55
C ASN A 46 9.68 -15.55 11.30
N PRO A 47 8.49 -16.09 11.01
CA PRO A 47 8.28 -16.95 9.85
C PRO A 47 8.76 -16.29 8.56
N ILE A 48 9.36 -17.08 7.68
CA ILE A 48 9.85 -16.59 6.40
C ILE A 48 9.02 -17.17 5.26
N LEU A 49 8.59 -16.30 4.34
CA LEU A 49 7.94 -16.70 3.11
C LEU A 49 9.01 -17.12 2.10
N ALA A 50 9.08 -18.42 1.81
CA ALA A 50 10.04 -19.01 0.90
C ALA A 50 9.35 -19.52 -0.37
N GLU A 51 10.10 -19.59 -1.47
CA GLU A 51 9.60 -20.22 -2.71
C GLU A 51 9.47 -21.72 -2.51
N ASN A 52 8.39 -22.30 -3.06
CA ASN A 52 8.21 -23.74 -3.06
C ASN A 52 9.36 -24.40 -3.82
N THR A 53 10.07 -25.31 -3.18
CA THR A 53 11.25 -26.00 -3.73
C THR A 53 10.91 -26.92 -4.90
N GLN A 54 9.62 -27.22 -5.09
CA GLN A 54 9.10 -27.96 -6.23
C GLN A 54 8.83 -27.07 -7.46
N SER A 55 9.03 -25.75 -7.34
CA SER A 55 8.87 -24.83 -8.48
C SER A 55 9.91 -25.15 -9.54
N SER A 56 9.45 -25.38 -10.76
CA SER A 56 10.30 -25.68 -11.90
C SER A 56 10.35 -24.55 -12.92
N ASP A 57 9.43 -23.58 -12.80
CA ASP A 57 9.28 -22.48 -13.74
C ASP A 57 8.79 -21.19 -13.06
N TYR A 58 8.94 -20.08 -13.78
CA TYR A 58 8.47 -18.76 -13.37
C TYR A 58 7.49 -18.20 -14.40
N LEU A 59 6.37 -17.69 -13.91
CA LEU A 59 5.35 -17.05 -14.72
C LEU A 59 5.64 -15.56 -14.82
N ASP A 60 5.99 -15.08 -16.01
CA ASP A 60 6.12 -13.66 -16.34
C ASP A 60 4.75 -13.03 -16.52
N PHE A 61 4.54 -11.84 -15.94
CA PHE A 61 3.29 -11.09 -16.09
C PHE A 61 3.49 -9.59 -15.79
N ASN A 62 2.48 -8.77 -16.10
CA ASN A 62 2.53 -7.31 -15.89
C ASN A 62 1.51 -6.87 -14.82
N PRO A 63 1.85 -6.96 -13.51
CA PRO A 63 0.87 -6.76 -12.43
C PRO A 63 0.13 -5.42 -12.47
N LEU A 64 0.82 -4.34 -12.88
CA LEU A 64 0.22 -3.00 -12.92
C LEU A 64 -0.75 -2.81 -14.10
N GLU A 65 -0.58 -3.57 -15.17
CA GLU A 65 -1.46 -3.55 -16.35
C GLU A 65 -2.65 -4.50 -16.14
N GLU A 66 -2.38 -5.71 -15.69
CA GLU A 66 -3.38 -6.75 -15.46
C GLU A 66 -4.27 -6.45 -14.26
N THR A 67 -3.71 -5.81 -13.22
CA THR A 67 -4.45 -5.40 -12.02
C THR A 67 -4.20 -3.90 -11.72
N PRO A 68 -4.94 -2.98 -12.37
CA PRO A 68 -4.78 -1.54 -12.15
C PRO A 68 -5.09 -1.06 -10.71
N THR A 69 -5.76 -1.89 -9.90
CA THR A 69 -6.11 -1.61 -8.50
C THR A 69 -5.25 -2.38 -7.50
N LEU A 70 -4.06 -2.85 -7.91
CA LEU A 70 -3.26 -3.77 -7.10
C LEU A 70 -2.83 -3.16 -5.75
N PHE A 71 -2.44 -1.90 -5.70
CA PHE A 71 -2.11 -1.21 -4.43
C PHE A 71 -3.30 -1.16 -3.47
N ILE A 72 -4.53 -1.05 -3.99
CA ILE A 72 -5.76 -1.08 -3.20
C ILE A 72 -5.95 -2.48 -2.61
N LYS A 73 -5.84 -3.53 -3.43
CA LYS A 73 -5.92 -4.92 -2.97
C LYS A 73 -4.89 -5.22 -1.89
N PHE A 74 -3.66 -4.73 -2.06
CA PHE A 74 -2.60 -4.88 -1.06
C PHE A 74 -2.93 -4.13 0.24
N SER A 75 -3.53 -2.93 0.15
CA SER A 75 -3.96 -2.14 1.31
C SER A 75 -5.12 -2.78 2.11
N GLU A 76 -5.88 -3.68 1.48
CA GLU A 76 -7.03 -4.37 2.08
C GLU A 76 -6.65 -5.67 2.82
N LEU A 77 -5.41 -6.14 2.67
CA LEU A 77 -4.92 -7.34 3.38
C LEU A 77 -4.97 -7.14 4.90
N GLN A 78 -5.24 -8.22 5.65
CA GLN A 78 -5.21 -8.18 7.11
C GLN A 78 -3.81 -8.42 7.68
N GLY A 79 -2.83 -8.78 6.85
CA GLY A 79 -1.47 -9.08 7.28
C GLY A 79 -1.35 -10.43 8.00
N THR A 80 -2.34 -11.31 7.86
CA THR A 80 -2.22 -12.69 8.34
C THR A 80 -1.26 -13.48 7.42
N PRO A 81 -0.60 -14.53 7.92
CA PRO A 81 0.21 -15.41 7.07
C PRO A 81 -0.56 -15.93 5.86
N GLU A 82 -1.84 -16.26 6.03
CA GLU A 82 -2.72 -16.78 4.96
C GLU A 82 -3.04 -15.72 3.89
N ASP A 83 -3.33 -14.49 4.29
CA ASP A 83 -3.57 -13.40 3.33
C ASP A 83 -2.30 -13.11 2.50
N ILE A 84 -1.14 -13.09 3.17
CA ILE A 84 0.15 -12.79 2.56
C ILE A 84 0.56 -13.88 1.57
N ILE A 85 0.48 -15.16 1.95
CA ILE A 85 0.83 -16.26 1.04
C ILE A 85 -0.11 -16.31 -0.18
N ASN A 86 -1.41 -16.04 0.01
CA ASN A 86 -2.37 -15.96 -1.09
C ASN A 86 -2.06 -14.79 -2.03
N PHE A 87 -1.68 -13.64 -1.49
CA PHE A 87 -1.23 -12.49 -2.28
C PHE A 87 0.05 -12.81 -3.04
N ALA A 88 1.06 -13.40 -2.38
CA ALA A 88 2.33 -13.76 -3.01
C ALA A 88 2.15 -14.83 -4.10
N ASN A 89 1.30 -15.84 -3.89
CA ASN A 89 0.97 -16.82 -4.94
C ASN A 89 0.28 -16.17 -6.15
N SER A 90 -0.42 -15.05 -5.93
CA SER A 90 -1.07 -14.31 -7.01
C SER A 90 -0.11 -13.38 -7.73
N TYR A 91 0.81 -12.72 -7.02
CA TYR A 91 1.58 -11.59 -7.55
C TYR A 91 3.10 -11.67 -7.37
N GLY A 92 3.64 -12.75 -6.81
CA GLY A 92 5.08 -12.93 -6.57
C GLY A 92 5.57 -12.34 -5.25
N ARG A 93 6.91 -12.34 -5.08
CA ARG A 93 7.60 -11.73 -3.94
C ARG A 93 7.40 -10.22 -3.91
N LEU A 94 7.57 -9.62 -2.73
CA LEU A 94 7.42 -8.19 -2.52
C LEU A 94 8.68 -7.41 -2.92
N ILE A 95 9.87 -7.94 -2.63
CA ILE A 95 11.20 -7.38 -2.95
C ILE A 95 11.98 -8.26 -3.94
N SER A 96 12.89 -7.61 -4.67
CA SER A 96 13.76 -8.24 -5.67
C SER A 96 14.93 -9.02 -5.08
N HIS A 97 15.41 -8.59 -3.91
CA HIS A 97 16.58 -9.17 -3.24
C HIS A 97 16.19 -9.69 -1.84
N PRO A 98 15.48 -10.83 -1.77
CA PRO A 98 15.10 -11.45 -0.51
C PRO A 98 16.31 -11.90 0.32
N ILE A 99 16.09 -12.15 1.61
CA ILE A 99 17.15 -12.56 2.54
C ILE A 99 17.59 -13.98 2.18
N LEU A 100 18.90 -14.21 2.06
CA LEU A 100 19.47 -15.55 1.92
C LEU A 100 19.29 -16.32 3.23
N LEU A 101 18.50 -17.38 3.19
CA LEU A 101 18.18 -18.23 4.34
C LEU A 101 19.19 -19.37 4.51
N GLY A 102 19.82 -19.78 3.42
CA GLY A 102 20.86 -20.82 3.43
C GLY A 102 20.93 -21.56 2.11
N GLU A 103 21.84 -22.52 2.06
CA GLU A 103 22.01 -23.44 0.96
C GLU A 103 21.21 -24.73 1.24
N LYS A 104 20.33 -25.13 0.32
CA LYS A 104 19.65 -26.43 0.38
C LYS A 104 20.18 -27.34 -0.73
N GLU A 105 20.42 -28.60 -0.38
CA GLU A 105 20.86 -29.63 -1.34
C GLU A 105 19.70 -30.03 -2.25
N ILE A 106 19.95 -30.15 -3.57
CA ILE A 106 18.93 -30.55 -4.54
C ILE A 106 18.87 -32.08 -4.57
N PRO A 107 17.79 -32.74 -4.08
CA PRO A 107 17.75 -34.19 -3.97
C PRO A 107 17.82 -34.91 -5.33
N TYR A 108 17.36 -34.25 -6.40
CA TYR A 108 17.13 -34.87 -7.71
C TYR A 108 18.28 -34.69 -8.73
N LEU A 109 19.32 -33.89 -8.42
CA LEU A 109 20.50 -33.71 -9.29
C LEU A 109 21.68 -34.62 -8.91
N THR A 110 21.48 -35.56 -7.97
CA THR A 110 22.53 -36.46 -7.45
C THR A 110 22.98 -37.55 -8.43
N HIS A 111 22.57 -37.50 -9.71
CA HIS A 111 23.04 -38.46 -10.71
C HIS A 111 24.35 -38.00 -11.37
N LYS A 112 25.44 -38.66 -10.93
CA LYS A 112 26.72 -38.98 -11.63
C LYS A 112 27.96 -38.10 -11.46
N ASN A 113 27.94 -36.95 -10.82
CA ASN A 113 29.17 -36.26 -10.43
C ASN A 113 29.06 -35.79 -8.97
N ASN A 114 30.07 -36.08 -8.14
CA ASN A 114 30.15 -35.82 -6.69
C ASN A 114 30.11 -34.32 -6.28
N ASN A 115 29.59 -33.44 -7.13
CA ASN A 115 29.38 -32.04 -6.77
C ASN A 115 27.93 -31.90 -6.29
N ASN A 116 27.75 -31.87 -4.97
CA ASN A 116 26.47 -31.50 -4.37
C ASN A 116 26.06 -30.13 -4.90
N HIS A 117 24.99 -30.09 -5.69
CA HIS A 117 24.41 -28.85 -6.16
C HIS A 117 23.56 -28.28 -5.03
N PHE A 118 24.03 -27.20 -4.43
CA PHE A 118 23.28 -26.38 -3.51
C PHE A 118 22.56 -25.27 -4.28
N TYR A 119 21.35 -24.95 -3.86
CA TYR A 119 20.69 -23.70 -4.27
C TYR A 119 20.49 -22.80 -3.06
N ASN A 120 20.65 -21.51 -3.30
CA ASN A 120 20.37 -20.47 -2.33
C ASN A 120 18.86 -20.37 -2.12
N LEU A 121 18.39 -20.68 -0.91
CA LEU A 121 17.02 -20.44 -0.51
C LEU A 121 16.91 -18.98 -0.08
N TYR A 122 16.01 -18.24 -0.72
CA TYR A 122 15.71 -16.88 -0.31
C TYR A 122 14.28 -16.75 0.20
N GLY A 123 14.05 -15.81 1.11
CA GLY A 123 12.70 -15.49 1.56
C GLY A 123 12.52 -14.11 2.17
N GLU A 124 11.27 -13.81 2.49
CA GLU A 124 10.82 -12.53 3.02
C GLU A 124 10.15 -12.74 4.38
N SER A 125 10.46 -11.89 5.36
CA SER A 125 9.93 -12.12 6.71
C SER A 125 8.46 -11.70 6.85
N LEU A 126 7.71 -12.41 7.71
CA LEU A 126 6.31 -12.09 7.99
C LEU A 126 6.17 -10.66 8.52
N ILE A 127 7.02 -10.26 9.46
CA ILE A 127 7.04 -8.88 10.00
C ILE A 127 7.28 -7.86 8.89
N PHE A 128 8.15 -8.15 7.92
CA PHE A 128 8.39 -7.24 6.79
C PHE A 128 7.11 -7.03 5.98
N TRP A 129 6.43 -8.11 5.59
CA TRP A 129 5.17 -8.04 4.86
C TRP A 129 4.09 -7.28 5.65
N GLN A 130 3.89 -7.63 6.92
CA GLN A 130 2.92 -6.98 7.79
C GLN A 130 3.16 -5.47 7.89
N ARG A 131 4.42 -5.07 8.04
CA ARG A 131 4.81 -3.66 8.09
C ARG A 131 4.49 -2.94 6.78
N GLU A 132 4.88 -3.50 5.64
CA GLU A 132 4.61 -2.87 4.34
C GLU A 132 3.11 -2.80 4.01
N ILE A 133 2.32 -3.83 4.38
CA ILE A 133 0.85 -3.84 4.28
C ILE A 133 0.26 -2.71 5.14
N GLU A 134 0.66 -2.62 6.41
CA GLU A 134 0.13 -1.60 7.31
C GLU A 134 0.45 -0.18 6.83
N HIS A 135 1.65 0.06 6.31
CA HIS A 135 2.02 1.37 5.76
C HIS A 135 1.14 1.72 4.55
N MET A 136 0.95 0.80 3.60
CA MET A 136 0.09 1.05 2.44
C MET A 136 -1.36 1.28 2.90
N LYS A 137 -1.88 0.42 3.79
CA LYS A 137 -3.23 0.49 4.35
C LYS A 137 -3.53 1.83 5.01
N ARG A 138 -2.65 2.31 5.88
CA ARG A 138 -2.81 3.60 6.56
C ARG A 138 -2.75 4.77 5.60
N THR A 139 -1.79 4.75 4.70
CA THR A 139 -1.61 5.84 3.73
C THR A 139 -2.80 5.91 2.77
N PHE A 140 -3.28 4.77 2.30
CA PHE A 140 -4.48 4.65 1.48
C PHE A 140 -5.73 5.13 2.21
N GLN A 141 -5.88 4.79 3.49
CA GLN A 141 -7.01 5.23 4.31
C GLN A 141 -7.07 6.76 4.44
N ILE A 142 -5.94 7.42 4.70
CA ILE A 142 -5.88 8.89 4.75
C ILE A 142 -6.22 9.49 3.39
N TRP A 143 -5.71 8.90 2.31
CA TRP A 143 -6.02 9.33 0.95
C TRP A 143 -7.52 9.22 0.64
N GLU A 144 -8.16 8.12 1.04
CA GLU A 144 -9.60 7.92 0.89
C GLU A 144 -10.39 8.98 1.68
N TRP A 145 -9.95 9.36 2.89
CA TRP A 145 -10.60 10.44 3.65
C TRP A 145 -10.44 11.80 2.99
N ILE A 146 -9.29 12.08 2.36
CA ILE A 146 -9.09 13.29 1.57
C ILE A 146 -10.05 13.29 0.37
N LEU A 147 -10.14 12.18 -0.38
CA LEU A 147 -11.02 12.07 -1.54
C LEU A 147 -12.51 12.25 -1.19
N ASN A 148 -12.92 11.79 0.00
CA ASN A 148 -14.30 11.90 0.46
C ASN A 148 -14.58 13.17 1.27
N GLU A 149 -13.61 14.08 1.39
CA GLU A 149 -13.69 15.29 2.20
C GLU A 149 -14.06 15.02 3.68
N ASP A 150 -13.63 13.87 4.22
CA ASP A 150 -13.98 13.39 5.57
C ASP A 150 -13.15 14.08 6.66
N LYS A 151 -13.48 15.35 6.91
CA LYS A 151 -12.78 16.22 7.86
C LYS A 151 -12.74 15.63 9.28
N GLU A 152 -13.80 14.95 9.71
CA GLU A 152 -13.90 14.42 11.07
C GLU A 152 -12.95 13.25 11.31
N LYS A 153 -12.77 12.37 10.30
CA LYS A 153 -11.73 11.33 10.38
C LYS A 153 -10.32 11.90 10.26
N LEU A 154 -10.11 12.90 9.39
CA LEU A 154 -8.80 13.55 9.27
C LEU A 154 -8.35 14.23 10.57
N LYS A 155 -9.26 14.85 11.33
CA LYS A 155 -8.99 15.39 12.68
C LYS A 155 -8.58 14.34 13.70
N MET A 156 -8.84 13.04 13.45
CA MET A 156 -8.36 11.98 14.34
C MET A 156 -6.87 11.70 14.15
N VAL A 157 -6.35 11.96 12.95
CA VAL A 157 -4.95 11.72 12.61
C VAL A 157 -4.14 13.00 12.69
N ILE A 158 -4.62 14.10 12.12
CA ILE A 158 -3.93 15.39 12.09
C ILE A 158 -4.35 16.26 13.27
N ASN A 159 -3.38 16.64 14.10
CA ASN A 159 -3.60 17.45 15.29
C ASN A 159 -2.73 18.70 15.25
N TRP A 160 -3.36 19.84 15.53
CA TRP A 160 -2.69 21.12 15.71
C TRP A 160 -2.50 21.37 17.20
N LEU A 161 -1.27 21.65 17.61
CA LEU A 161 -0.96 22.07 18.97
C LEU A 161 -0.23 23.41 18.94
N VAL A 162 -0.45 24.20 19.98
CA VAL A 162 0.34 25.39 20.27
C VAL A 162 1.04 25.11 21.59
N ASP A 163 2.36 25.21 21.62
CA ASP A 163 3.11 24.99 22.85
C ASP A 163 3.07 26.22 23.78
N ASP A 164 3.67 26.08 24.97
CA ASP A 164 3.72 27.15 25.98
C ASP A 164 4.45 28.42 25.48
N SER A 165 5.27 28.30 24.42
CA SER A 165 5.95 29.44 23.79
C SER A 165 5.13 30.13 22.70
N GLY A 166 3.93 29.61 22.41
CA GLY A 166 3.09 30.09 21.30
C GLY A 166 3.47 29.52 19.93
N GLU A 167 4.42 28.59 19.86
CA GLU A 167 4.86 27.96 18.61
C GLU A 167 3.80 26.94 18.16
N LYS A 168 3.45 26.98 16.87
CA LYS A 168 2.52 26.02 16.27
C LYS A 168 3.24 24.76 15.83
N HIS A 169 2.65 23.63 16.17
CA HIS A 169 3.12 22.31 15.81
C HIS A 169 1.99 21.51 15.19
N ILE A 170 2.31 20.74 14.16
CA ILE A 170 1.39 19.77 13.57
C ILE A 170 1.94 18.38 13.85
N PHE A 171 1.09 17.55 14.43
CA PHE A 171 1.39 16.15 14.71
C PHE A 171 0.43 15.26 13.96
N TYR A 172 0.90 14.06 13.68
CA TYR A 172 0.06 13.02 13.13
C TYR A 172 0.10 11.76 13.98
N ASN A 173 -1.00 11.00 13.98
CA ASN A 173 -1.09 9.74 14.69
C ASN A 173 -1.65 8.64 13.78
N LEU A 174 -0.86 7.60 13.52
CA LEU A 174 -1.26 6.46 12.68
C LEU A 174 -1.67 5.23 13.50
N GLY A 175 -2.05 5.41 14.77
CA GLY A 175 -2.53 4.32 15.63
C GLY A 175 -3.88 3.73 15.18
N ASN A 176 -4.21 2.57 15.72
CA ASN A 176 -5.52 1.94 15.49
C ASN A 176 -6.67 2.86 15.95
N GLU A 177 -7.80 2.84 15.25
CA GLU A 177 -8.98 3.68 15.52
C GLU A 177 -9.48 3.57 16.97
N LYS A 178 -9.44 2.37 17.55
CA LYS A 178 -9.77 2.15 18.98
C LYS A 178 -8.89 3.01 19.90
N TYR A 179 -7.62 3.18 19.53
CA TYR A 179 -6.65 3.97 20.27
C TYR A 179 -6.75 5.47 19.98
N LEU A 180 -6.99 5.86 18.72
CA LEU A 180 -7.22 7.26 18.35
C LEU A 180 -8.39 7.88 19.14
N ARG A 181 -9.43 7.08 19.43
CA ARG A 181 -10.54 7.49 20.30
C ARG A 181 -10.11 7.69 21.75
N ASN A 182 -9.19 6.88 22.26
CA ASN A 182 -8.62 7.02 23.61
C ASN A 182 -7.71 8.25 23.73
N ILE A 183 -6.93 8.62 22.71
CA ILE A 183 -6.09 9.83 22.74
C ILE A 183 -6.93 11.10 22.90
N LYS A 184 -8.10 11.18 22.27
CA LYS A 184 -9.03 12.32 22.49
C LYS A 184 -9.45 12.47 23.96
N SER A 185 -9.35 11.41 24.77
CA SER A 185 -9.60 11.50 26.21
C SER A 185 -8.38 12.02 27.00
N ILE A 186 -7.16 11.87 26.45
CA ILE A 186 -5.88 12.33 26.99
C ILE A 186 -5.62 13.82 26.63
N ASN A 187 -6.68 14.60 26.38
CA ASN A 187 -6.69 15.97 25.82
C ASN A 187 -5.95 17.06 26.64
N SER A 188 -5.11 16.73 27.60
CA SER A 188 -4.09 17.67 28.08
C SER A 188 -2.98 17.74 27.04
N ASN A 189 -2.97 18.79 26.21
CA ASN A 189 -1.92 19.14 25.25
C ASN A 189 -0.49 18.93 25.80
N ARG A 190 -0.33 19.09 27.11
CA ARG A 190 0.93 18.91 27.86
C ARG A 190 1.44 17.46 27.91
N GLU A 191 0.57 16.46 28.01
CA GLU A 191 0.99 15.05 28.07
C GLU A 191 1.39 14.54 26.67
N LEU A 192 0.66 14.93 25.62
CA LEU A 192 1.04 14.64 24.24
C LEU A 192 2.37 15.28 23.86
N LEU A 193 2.59 16.55 24.25
CA LEU A 193 3.87 17.23 24.01
C LEU A 193 5.03 16.54 24.74
N LYS A 194 4.85 16.03 25.97
CA LYS A 194 5.89 15.25 26.68
C LYS A 194 6.23 13.94 25.98
N VAL A 195 5.22 13.22 25.49
CA VAL A 195 5.42 11.98 24.73
C VAL A 195 6.23 12.26 23.47
N VAL A 196 5.89 13.33 22.73
CA VAL A 196 6.56 13.66 21.47
C VAL A 196 7.90 14.38 21.64
N SER A 197 8.09 15.18 22.70
CA SER A 197 9.36 15.85 22.97
C SER A 197 10.48 14.88 23.36
N ASN A 198 10.12 13.72 23.91
CA ASN A 198 11.07 12.67 24.27
C ASN A 198 11.45 11.77 23.07
N THR A 199 10.70 11.83 21.96
CA THR A 199 11.05 11.13 20.72
C THR A 199 11.88 12.04 19.82
N ASN A 200 13.11 12.36 20.23
CA ASN A 200 14.14 12.93 19.34
C ASN A 200 14.73 11.83 18.42
N ILE A 201 13.86 11.01 17.85
CA ILE A 201 14.25 9.97 16.91
C ILE A 201 14.16 10.62 15.52
N PRO A 202 15.25 10.66 14.73
CA PRO A 202 15.18 11.12 13.34
C PRO A 202 14.12 10.28 12.62
N PHE A 203 13.32 10.93 11.77
CA PHE A 203 12.24 10.37 10.93
C PHE A 203 12.60 8.97 10.39
N SER A 204 12.34 7.95 11.21
CA SER A 204 12.78 6.57 11.00
C SER A 204 11.51 5.77 11.19
N PHE A 205 10.92 5.42 10.06
CA PHE A 205 9.74 4.57 9.98
C PHE A 205 10.06 3.10 10.36
N ASP A 206 11.16 2.88 11.07
CA ASP A 206 11.50 1.59 11.66
C ASP A 206 10.66 1.44 12.93
N PHE A 207 9.47 0.86 12.73
CA PHE A 207 8.68 0.23 13.78
C PHE A 207 9.57 -0.77 14.54
N TYR A 208 10.28 -0.31 15.56
CA TYR A 208 10.75 -1.19 16.61
C TYR A 208 9.49 -1.65 17.36
N GLU A 209 9.42 -2.96 17.62
CA GLU A 209 8.34 -3.73 18.25
C GLU A 209 7.93 -3.19 19.63
N ASN A 210 7.47 -1.96 19.73
CA ASN A 210 6.75 -1.49 20.89
C ASN A 210 5.33 -2.02 20.74
N GLU A 211 4.94 -2.87 21.69
CA GLU A 211 3.63 -3.53 21.85
C GLU A 211 2.40 -2.59 21.75
N LEU A 212 2.64 -1.29 21.63
CA LEU A 212 1.64 -0.25 21.60
C LEU A 212 1.18 0.17 20.20
N ASN A 213 1.81 -0.20 19.08
CA ASN A 213 1.35 0.10 17.71
C ASN A 213 0.92 1.57 17.48
N ILE A 214 1.55 2.51 18.18
CA ILE A 214 1.28 3.95 18.02
C ILE A 214 2.49 4.58 17.38
N HIS A 215 2.29 5.06 16.17
CA HIS A 215 3.23 5.95 15.53
C HIS A 215 2.66 7.37 15.64
N CYS A 216 3.28 8.18 16.51
CA CYS A 216 2.94 9.57 16.73
C CYS A 216 4.20 10.38 16.54
N GLU A 217 4.24 11.22 15.52
CA GLU A 217 5.41 12.02 15.19
C GLU A 217 5.04 13.47 14.91
N THR A 218 6.05 14.34 15.00
CA THR A 218 5.90 15.73 14.58
C THR A 218 5.97 15.78 13.07
N LEU A 219 4.90 16.27 12.43
CA LEU A 219 4.88 16.50 10.99
C LEU A 219 5.65 17.78 10.64
N LEU A 220 5.36 18.87 11.35
CA LEU A 220 5.99 20.18 11.13
C LEU A 220 6.12 20.95 12.45
N LYS A 221 7.27 21.63 12.59
CA LYS A 221 7.55 22.65 13.61
C LYS A 221 7.70 24.01 12.95
N GLU A 222 7.09 25.06 13.52
CA GLU A 222 7.11 26.42 12.98
C GLU A 222 8.51 27.00 12.80
N ARG A 223 9.41 26.76 13.74
CA ARG A 223 10.80 27.24 13.61
C ARG A 223 11.58 26.58 12.47
N GLN A 224 11.27 25.33 12.14
CA GLN A 224 12.01 24.56 11.11
C GLN A 224 11.37 24.69 9.73
N ASN A 225 10.06 24.88 9.66
CA ASN A 225 9.30 24.81 8.41
C ASN A 225 8.39 26.03 8.22
N LYS A 226 8.92 27.21 8.55
CA LYS A 226 8.15 28.46 8.54
C LYS A 226 7.44 28.69 7.20
N GLU A 227 8.13 28.45 6.09
CA GLU A 227 7.58 28.62 4.73
C GLU A 227 6.45 27.64 4.40
N LEU A 228 6.49 26.40 4.90
CA LEU A 228 5.40 25.45 4.68
C LEU A 228 4.18 25.80 5.53
N LEU A 229 4.42 26.23 6.78
CA LEU A 229 3.35 26.59 7.70
C LEU A 229 2.61 27.88 7.33
N THR A 230 3.22 28.80 6.56
CA THR A 230 2.48 29.96 6.02
C THR A 230 1.36 29.56 5.05
N HIS A 231 1.49 28.40 4.40
CA HIS A 231 0.46 27.87 3.50
C HIS A 231 -0.66 27.17 4.26
N PHE A 232 -0.44 26.80 5.53
CA PHE A 232 -1.39 26.00 6.30
C PHE A 232 -2.23 26.91 7.19
N ARG A 233 -3.55 26.86 7.01
CA ARG A 233 -4.48 27.59 7.90
C ARG A 233 -4.65 26.82 9.19
N CYS A 234 -4.63 27.51 10.33
CA CYS A 234 -4.87 26.87 11.62
C CYS A 234 -6.20 26.11 11.61
N GLY A 235 -6.18 24.84 12.02
CA GLY A 235 -7.35 23.96 12.00
C GLY A 235 -7.69 23.35 10.63
N ASP A 236 -6.91 23.63 9.58
CA ASP A 236 -6.95 22.87 8.34
C ASP A 236 -6.32 21.49 8.54
N VAL A 237 -7.00 20.44 8.09
CA VAL A 237 -6.53 19.06 8.20
C VAL A 237 -6.25 18.43 6.85
N PHE A 238 -6.67 19.07 5.74
CA PHE A 238 -6.52 18.51 4.41
C PHE A 238 -5.10 18.67 3.89
N LEU A 239 -4.57 19.90 3.90
CA LEU A 239 -3.24 20.15 3.37
C LEU A 239 -2.14 19.47 4.21
N PRO A 240 -2.20 19.46 5.56
CA PRO A 240 -1.27 18.65 6.34
C PRO A 240 -1.40 17.15 6.08
N ALA A 241 -2.60 16.62 5.84
CA ALA A 241 -2.78 15.20 5.50
C ALA A 241 -2.21 14.85 4.12
N GLN A 242 -2.36 15.73 3.13
CA GLN A 242 -1.70 15.58 1.82
C GLN A 242 -0.18 15.59 1.97
N PHE A 243 0.35 16.51 2.79
CA PHE A 243 1.78 16.57 3.08
C PHE A 243 2.29 15.32 3.80
N LEU A 244 1.53 14.76 4.75
CA LEU A 244 1.86 13.49 5.40
C LEU A 244 1.95 12.34 4.39
N ILE A 245 0.95 12.20 3.50
CA ILE A 245 1.00 11.17 2.45
C ILE A 245 2.23 11.37 1.56
N GLN A 246 2.53 12.61 1.18
CA GLN A 246 3.71 12.94 0.39
C GLN A 246 5.01 12.50 1.10
N GLN A 247 5.15 12.77 2.41
CA GLN A 247 6.31 12.33 3.19
C GLN A 247 6.44 10.80 3.21
N ILE A 248 5.35 10.09 3.49
CA ILE A 248 5.35 8.61 3.49
C ILE A 248 5.74 8.07 2.11
N ILE A 249 5.16 8.64 1.04
CA ILE A 249 5.51 8.28 -0.34
C ILE A 249 7.00 8.52 -0.60
N ASN A 250 7.54 9.69 -0.24
CA ASN A 250 8.94 10.01 -0.48
C ASN A 250 9.87 9.03 0.24
N THR A 251 9.61 8.72 1.51
CA THR A 251 10.36 7.69 2.26
C THR A 251 10.31 6.33 1.56
N LYS A 252 9.17 5.97 0.96
CA LYS A 252 9.02 4.70 0.25
C LYS A 252 9.71 4.71 -1.11
N ILE A 253 9.71 5.83 -1.82
CA ILE A 253 10.48 6.00 -3.07
C ILE A 253 11.97 5.91 -2.78
N GLU A 254 12.47 6.58 -1.74
CA GLU A 254 13.88 6.52 -1.36
C GLU A 254 14.33 5.10 -1.01
N LYS A 255 13.42 4.30 -0.43
CA LYS A 255 13.68 2.90 -0.10
C LYS A 255 13.55 1.96 -1.30
N TYR A 256 12.59 2.21 -2.18
CA TYR A 256 12.23 1.35 -3.33
C TYR A 256 12.35 2.13 -4.63
N ILE A 257 13.55 2.67 -4.88
CA ILE A 257 13.82 3.65 -5.94
C ILE A 257 13.43 3.07 -7.31
N PRO A 258 12.44 3.65 -8.00
CA PRO A 258 12.18 3.29 -9.38
C PRO A 258 13.36 3.72 -10.24
N ASN A 259 13.90 2.80 -11.04
CA ASN A 259 15.03 3.07 -11.91
C ASN A 259 14.58 3.90 -13.12
N PRO A 260 15.05 5.15 -13.30
CA PRO A 260 14.79 5.88 -14.53
C PRO A 260 15.52 5.22 -15.70
N LYS A 261 14.80 4.87 -16.75
CA LYS A 261 15.35 4.32 -18.00
C LYS A 261 14.78 5.05 -19.20
N ILE A 262 15.60 5.21 -20.25
CA ILE A 262 15.12 5.67 -21.55
C ILE A 262 14.72 4.42 -22.34
N LEU A 263 13.46 4.35 -22.75
CA LEU A 263 12.92 3.26 -23.57
C LEU A 263 12.39 3.81 -24.90
N MET A 264 12.22 2.94 -25.90
CA MET A 264 11.52 3.30 -27.13
C MET A 264 10.00 3.22 -26.92
N GLY A 265 9.30 4.31 -27.24
CA GLY A 265 7.84 4.40 -27.27
C GLY A 265 7.25 3.70 -28.49
N GLU A 266 5.91 3.66 -28.55
CA GLU A 266 5.17 3.02 -29.65
C GLU A 266 5.39 3.70 -31.00
N LYS A 267 5.81 4.97 -31.03
CA LYS A 267 6.10 5.72 -32.26
C LYS A 267 7.60 5.79 -32.55
N ASN A 268 8.39 4.89 -31.96
CA ASN A 268 9.85 4.87 -32.07
C ASN A 268 10.51 6.18 -31.60
N GLU A 269 9.98 6.80 -30.56
CA GLU A 269 10.56 7.96 -29.88
C GLU A 269 11.19 7.56 -28.53
N PRO A 270 12.31 8.18 -28.11
CA PRO A 270 12.86 7.95 -26.78
C PRO A 270 11.94 8.56 -25.70
N ILE A 271 11.51 7.75 -24.74
CA ILE A 271 10.69 8.17 -23.60
C ILE A 271 11.38 7.85 -22.27
N LEU A 272 11.32 8.78 -21.31
CA LEU A 272 11.77 8.54 -19.95
C LEU A 272 10.72 7.72 -19.20
N CYS A 273 11.09 6.51 -18.77
CA CYS A 273 10.25 5.62 -17.98
C CYS A 273 10.86 5.40 -16.59
N LEU A 274 10.00 5.31 -15.57
CA LEU A 274 10.37 4.88 -14.23
C LEU A 274 10.02 3.40 -14.10
N ILE A 275 11.02 2.56 -13.84
CA ILE A 275 10.86 1.10 -13.77
C ILE A 275 11.14 0.65 -12.34
N PRO A 276 10.10 0.30 -11.56
CA PRO A 276 10.30 -0.33 -10.26
C PRO A 276 11.12 -1.59 -10.40
N ASP A 277 12.04 -1.82 -9.47
CA ASP A 277 12.85 -3.03 -9.41
C ASP A 277 12.17 -4.18 -8.66
N CYS A 278 11.09 -3.88 -7.94
CA CYS A 278 10.35 -4.82 -7.11
C CYS A 278 8.85 -4.53 -7.05
N LEU A 279 8.07 -5.52 -6.61
CA LEU A 279 6.62 -5.40 -6.52
C LEU A 279 6.19 -4.30 -5.56
N ILE A 280 6.81 -4.15 -4.39
CA ILE A 280 6.45 -3.06 -3.46
C ILE A 280 6.72 -1.68 -4.05
N GLY A 281 7.85 -1.51 -4.75
CA GLY A 281 8.14 -0.29 -5.51
C GLY A 281 7.06 -0.03 -6.57
N ALA A 282 6.58 -1.08 -7.24
CA ALA A 282 5.50 -0.98 -8.21
C ALA A 282 4.15 -0.60 -7.58
N LEU A 283 3.82 -1.13 -6.40
CA LEU A 283 2.61 -0.77 -5.65
C LEU A 283 2.63 0.70 -5.23
N TRP A 284 3.73 1.18 -4.63
CA TRP A 284 3.88 2.59 -4.28
C TRP A 284 3.86 3.50 -5.51
N THR A 285 4.46 3.05 -6.61
CA THR A 285 4.39 3.74 -7.90
C THR A 285 2.95 3.87 -8.43
N GLN A 286 2.15 2.79 -8.34
CA GLN A 286 0.73 2.82 -8.69
C GLN A 286 -0.06 3.78 -7.79
N PHE A 287 0.26 3.82 -6.50
CA PHE A 287 -0.35 4.75 -5.56
C PHE A 287 0.04 6.22 -5.83
N ILE A 288 1.30 6.51 -6.20
CA ILE A 288 1.74 7.86 -6.61
C ILE A 288 0.91 8.36 -7.78
N MET A 289 0.64 7.51 -8.78
CA MET A 289 -0.23 7.88 -9.90
C MET A 289 -1.65 8.21 -9.46
N ALA A 290 -2.17 7.48 -8.46
CA ALA A 290 -3.47 7.75 -7.86
C ALA A 290 -3.48 9.09 -7.12
N PHE A 291 -2.49 9.31 -6.25
CA PHE A 291 -2.35 10.49 -5.41
C PHE A 291 -2.16 11.77 -6.22
N THR A 292 -1.34 11.74 -7.28
CA THR A 292 -1.09 12.88 -8.18
C THR A 292 -2.23 13.13 -9.18
N GLY A 293 -3.28 12.31 -9.17
CA GLY A 293 -4.41 12.42 -10.10
C GLY A 293 -4.12 11.98 -11.54
N LYS A 294 -2.90 11.50 -11.84
CA LYS A 294 -2.53 10.94 -13.15
C LYS A 294 -3.38 9.71 -13.49
N LYS A 295 -3.71 8.89 -12.49
CA LYS A 295 -4.71 7.83 -12.59
C LYS A 295 -5.87 8.12 -11.65
N ARG A 296 -7.09 7.97 -12.16
CA ARG A 296 -8.34 8.19 -11.40
C ARG A 296 -8.94 6.85 -10.98
N TYR A 297 -9.34 6.77 -9.72
CA TYR A 297 -10.00 5.61 -9.14
C TYR A 297 -11.32 6.03 -8.51
N LYS A 298 -12.35 5.19 -8.66
CA LYS A 298 -13.67 5.43 -8.04
C LYS A 298 -14.25 4.11 -7.55
N ARG A 299 -14.99 4.16 -6.43
CA ARG A 299 -15.85 3.05 -5.99
C ARG A 299 -17.11 2.99 -6.84
N CYS A 300 -17.54 1.78 -7.18
CA CYS A 300 -18.83 1.55 -7.82
C CYS A 300 -19.97 1.81 -6.82
N ALA A 301 -20.93 2.65 -7.19
CA ALA A 301 -22.10 2.98 -6.37
C ALA A 301 -23.08 1.80 -6.10
N VAL A 302 -22.81 0.62 -6.66
CA VAL A 302 -23.66 -0.58 -6.51
C VAL A 302 -22.97 -1.67 -5.70
N CYS A 303 -21.72 -2.02 -6.04
CA CYS A 303 -20.99 -3.08 -5.36
C CYS A 303 -19.91 -2.58 -4.40
N GLY A 304 -19.59 -1.28 -4.36
CA GLY A 304 -18.57 -0.71 -3.48
C GLY A 304 -17.11 -0.94 -3.93
N GLU A 305 -16.88 -1.88 -4.85
CA GLU A 305 -15.57 -2.21 -5.41
C GLU A 305 -14.92 -1.04 -6.16
N TRP A 306 -13.60 -0.96 -6.04
CA TRP A 306 -12.77 0.04 -6.72
C TRP A 306 -12.53 -0.28 -8.19
N GLU A 307 -12.43 0.78 -8.99
CA GLU A 307 -12.22 0.68 -10.43
C GLU A 307 -11.26 1.77 -10.92
N HIS A 308 -10.44 1.42 -11.91
CA HIS A 308 -9.62 2.39 -12.63
C HIS A 308 -10.50 3.07 -13.70
N VAL A 309 -10.65 4.40 -13.59
CA VAL A 309 -11.61 5.19 -14.38
C VAL A 309 -10.94 6.32 -15.17
N THR A 310 -9.61 6.27 -15.35
CA THR A 310 -8.86 7.32 -16.05
C THR A 310 -9.38 7.58 -17.46
N GLU A 311 -9.59 6.52 -18.23
CA GLU A 311 -10.12 6.58 -19.61
C GLU A 311 -11.65 6.61 -19.67
N LYS A 312 -12.33 6.53 -18.51
CA LYS A 312 -13.79 6.54 -18.44
C LYS A 312 -14.34 7.96 -18.31
N ASN A 313 -15.61 8.11 -18.64
CA ASN A 313 -16.30 9.39 -18.54
C ASN A 313 -16.22 9.98 -17.11
N LYS A 314 -16.19 11.32 -16.98
CA LYS A 314 -16.14 11.99 -15.67
C LYS A 314 -17.30 11.57 -14.74
N ASN A 315 -18.45 11.23 -15.35
CA ASN A 315 -19.68 10.82 -14.68
C ASN A 315 -19.77 9.31 -14.41
N TRP A 316 -18.66 8.57 -14.52
CA TRP A 316 -18.65 7.14 -14.22
C TRP A 316 -19.05 6.93 -12.75
N SER A 317 -19.98 6.01 -12.53
CA SER A 317 -20.53 5.70 -11.20
C SER A 317 -20.64 4.21 -10.91
N LYS A 318 -20.58 3.33 -11.92
CA LYS A 318 -20.80 1.89 -11.71
C LYS A 318 -20.23 1.02 -12.81
N HIS A 319 -19.86 -0.21 -12.44
CA HIS A 319 -19.44 -1.25 -13.38
C HIS A 319 -20.52 -1.54 -14.42
N PRO A 320 -20.16 -1.95 -15.65
CA PRO A 320 -21.11 -2.34 -16.68
C PRO A 320 -22.08 -3.44 -16.21
N SER A 321 -21.57 -4.47 -15.53
CA SER A 321 -22.37 -5.55 -14.96
C SER A 321 -23.37 -5.04 -13.92
N CYS A 322 -22.94 -4.14 -13.03
CA CYS A 322 -23.78 -3.49 -12.03
C CYS A 322 -24.83 -2.58 -12.68
N ALA A 323 -24.48 -1.84 -13.72
CA ALA A 323 -25.41 -0.99 -14.48
C ALA A 323 -26.55 -1.82 -15.10
N THR A 324 -26.20 -2.96 -15.70
CA THR A 324 -27.17 -3.88 -16.30
C THR A 324 -28.10 -4.48 -15.24
N LYS A 325 -27.57 -4.96 -14.10
CA LYS A 325 -28.37 -5.47 -12.99
C LYS A 325 -29.41 -4.44 -12.51
N VAL A 326 -28.98 -3.18 -12.31
CA VAL A 326 -29.88 -2.09 -11.89
C VAL A 326 -30.94 -1.79 -12.95
N ARG A 327 -30.57 -1.78 -14.24
CA ARG A 327 -31.51 -1.53 -15.35
C ARG A 327 -32.59 -2.63 -15.44
N VAL A 328 -32.19 -3.90 -15.34
CA VAL A 328 -33.12 -5.04 -15.35
C VAL A 328 -34.05 -5.01 -14.14
N ALA A 329 -33.52 -4.71 -12.95
CA ALA A 329 -34.34 -4.56 -11.74
C ALA A 329 -35.38 -3.43 -11.88
N LYS A 330 -34.98 -2.28 -12.42
CA LYS A 330 -35.90 -1.15 -12.68
C LYS A 330 -36.97 -1.53 -13.71
N HIS A 331 -36.60 -2.20 -14.79
CA HIS A 331 -37.56 -2.67 -15.80
C HIS A 331 -38.60 -3.64 -15.20
N ARG A 332 -38.16 -4.62 -14.39
CA ARG A 332 -39.05 -5.56 -13.70
C ARG A 332 -40.01 -4.86 -12.73
N ARG A 333 -39.54 -3.85 -11.98
CA ARG A 333 -40.41 -3.04 -11.10
C ARG A 333 -41.46 -2.27 -11.89
N ASN A 334 -41.08 -1.66 -13.01
CA ASN A 334 -42.01 -0.92 -13.86
C ASN A 334 -43.06 -1.83 -14.52
N LYS A 335 -42.69 -3.06 -14.91
CA LYS A 335 -43.64 -4.03 -15.46
C LYS A 335 -44.71 -4.42 -14.43
N LYS A 336 -44.29 -4.74 -13.20
CA LYS A 336 -45.22 -5.04 -12.08
C LYS A 336 -46.13 -3.87 -11.74
N HIS A 337 -45.62 -2.64 -11.78
CA HIS A 337 -46.43 -1.45 -11.54
C HIS A 337 -47.52 -1.28 -12.59
N LYS A 338 -47.20 -1.50 -13.88
CA LYS A 338 -48.18 -1.43 -14.98
C LYS A 338 -49.26 -2.51 -14.85
N GLU A 339 -48.87 -3.77 -14.65
CA GLU A 339 -49.80 -4.89 -14.46
C GLU A 339 -50.70 -4.68 -13.22
N GLY A 340 -50.17 -4.09 -12.14
CA GLY A 340 -50.95 -3.75 -10.95
C GLY A 340 -51.90 -2.56 -11.11
N THR A 341 -51.60 -1.60 -12.00
CA THR A 341 -52.52 -0.50 -12.33
C THR A 341 -53.61 -0.90 -13.31
N ASP A 342 -53.35 -1.83 -14.22
CA ASP A 342 -54.34 -2.30 -15.19
C ASP A 342 -55.40 -3.18 -14.50
N ASN A 343 -54.99 -4.08 -13.59
CA ASN A 343 -55.93 -4.89 -12.80
C ASN A 343 -56.85 -4.08 -11.86
N LYS A 344 -56.47 -2.85 -11.49
CA LYS A 344 -57.30 -1.96 -10.65
C LYS A 344 -58.34 -1.17 -11.44
N LYS A 345 -58.22 -1.10 -12.78
CA LYS A 345 -59.20 -0.42 -13.65
C LYS A 345 -60.33 -1.34 -14.12
N GLU A 346 -60.15 -2.65 -14.03
CA GLU A 346 -61.18 -3.64 -14.38
C GLU A 346 -62.10 -4.03 -13.20
N THR A 347 -61.84 -3.51 -12.00
CA THR A 347 -62.64 -3.78 -10.78
C THR A 347 -63.47 -2.58 -10.30
N GLN A 348 -63.59 -1.53 -11.11
CA GLN A 348 -64.58 -0.45 -10.95
C GLN A 348 -65.53 -0.47 -12.13
#